data_AF-A0A9P4PDY4-F1
#
_entry.id   AF-A0A9P4PDY4-F1
#
_cell.length_a   1.000
_cell.length_b   1.000
_cell.length_c   1.000
_cell.angle_alpha   90.00
_cell.angle_beta   90.00
_cell.angle_gamma   90.00
#
_symmetry.space_group_name_H-M   'P 1'
#
loop_
_entity.id
_entity.type
_entity.pdbx_description
1 polymer ?
#
loop_
_entity_poly.entity_id
_entity_poly.type
_entity_poly.pdbx_seq_one_letter_code
_entity_poly.pdbx_strand_id
1 'polypeptide(L)'
;MWGVIPPPPGVPPSFGERTKLQERSITVYTALTAVATFFVLLRLYTRLYLTNNLGWDDALVFLGWIGCTAWIAICMSALQYGFGQHIWNVTPAQFAVYLKLLTGISIVYVWTPALSKLSLLALYYRILPDKPSRAGVHILFVVILGYNLGVTITIVGPCNLLKHSDPTCLMDTNLAMAILNIITDVCIIVLPAQILLKLQMDRKQKWLIGITFVVGSGVIIISIVRIIYVYKYVGDPDVTYYQAAAALFSTAELNVGVICTSMIGLKPFVDTCRSFIHTCWAFIKDSQNSEHSLLTKDEPIDLEVYYVVGHNKEDSGLGVR
;
A
#
# COMPACT_ATOMS: atom_id res chain seq x y z
N MET A 1 -16.04 39.70 -5.93
CA MET A 1 -15.49 38.68 -6.85
C MET A 1 -16.64 37.82 -7.32
N TRP A 2 -16.65 37.43 -8.60
CA TRP A 2 -17.59 36.44 -9.14
C TRP A 2 -16.80 35.16 -9.45
N GLY A 3 -17.37 34.00 -9.11
CA GLY A 3 -16.78 32.72 -9.49
C GLY A 3 -17.10 32.35 -10.92
N VAL A 4 -16.56 31.24 -11.43
CA VAL A 4 -16.72 30.82 -12.84
C VAL A 4 -18.19 30.78 -13.28
N ILE A 5 -19.12 30.41 -12.39
CA ILE A 5 -20.57 30.47 -12.60
C ILE A 5 -21.25 31.17 -11.42
N PRO A 6 -22.47 31.73 -11.60
CA PRO A 6 -23.22 32.31 -10.48
C PRO A 6 -23.60 31.24 -9.45
N PRO A 7 -23.60 31.58 -8.14
CA PRO A 7 -24.00 30.64 -7.09
C PRO A 7 -25.51 30.33 -7.18
N PRO A 8 -25.94 29.13 -6.74
CA PRO A 8 -27.35 28.79 -6.64
C PRO A 8 -28.08 29.73 -5.66
N PRO A 9 -29.41 29.94 -5.83
CA PRO A 9 -30.18 30.87 -5.00
C PRO A 9 -30.03 30.57 -3.50
N GLY A 10 -29.71 31.60 -2.71
CA GLY A 10 -29.60 31.50 -1.25
C GLY A 10 -28.26 31.02 -0.70
N VAL A 11 -27.25 30.74 -1.54
CA VAL A 11 -25.90 30.38 -1.11
C VAL A 11 -24.94 31.56 -1.30
N PRO A 12 -24.44 32.20 -0.22
CA PRO A 12 -23.45 33.26 -0.36
C PRO A 12 -22.13 32.68 -0.87
N PRO A 13 -21.43 33.35 -1.81
CA PRO A 13 -20.12 32.88 -2.25
C PRO A 13 -19.09 33.06 -1.15
N SER A 14 -18.38 31.98 -0.79
CA SER A 14 -17.28 32.00 0.20
C SER A 14 -15.96 31.79 -0.54
N PHE A 15 -15.18 32.86 -0.65
CA PHE A 15 -13.86 32.85 -1.27
C PHE A 15 -12.78 32.77 -0.19
N GLY A 16 -11.81 31.86 -0.36
CA GLY A 16 -10.60 31.79 0.47
C GLY A 16 -10.68 30.92 1.72
N GLU A 17 -11.89 30.52 2.16
CA GLU A 17 -12.04 29.54 3.24
C GLU A 17 -11.87 28.10 2.70
N ARG A 18 -11.25 27.25 3.51
CA ARG A 18 -11.16 25.81 3.21
C ARG A 18 -12.52 25.16 3.42
N THR A 19 -12.96 24.35 2.47
CA THR A 19 -14.18 23.56 2.68
C THR A 19 -13.90 22.35 3.55
N LYS A 20 -14.94 21.83 4.22
CA LYS A 20 -14.86 20.56 4.96
C LYS A 20 -14.38 19.40 4.09
N LEU A 21 -14.66 19.45 2.77
CA LEU A 21 -14.18 18.45 1.83
C LEU A 21 -12.65 18.54 1.65
N GLN A 22 -12.11 19.75 1.50
CA GLN A 22 -10.66 19.95 1.38
C GLN A 22 -9.92 19.47 2.64
N GLU A 23 -10.42 19.79 3.85
CA GLU A 23 -9.82 19.31 5.10
C GLU A 23 -9.80 17.78 5.18
N ARG A 24 -10.93 17.13 4.87
CA ARG A 24 -11.03 15.67 4.82
C ARG A 24 -10.07 15.07 3.78
N SER A 25 -9.96 15.68 2.61
CA SER A 25 -9.03 15.25 1.56
C SER A 25 -7.57 15.28 2.03
N ILE A 26 -7.14 16.36 2.70
CA ILE A 26 -5.78 16.45 3.23
C ILE A 26 -5.48 15.32 4.21
N THR A 27 -6.39 15.08 5.18
CA THR A 27 -6.22 14.01 6.17
C THR A 27 -6.16 12.63 5.51
N VAL A 28 -7.08 12.34 4.60
CA VAL A 28 -7.15 11.04 3.92
C VAL A 28 -5.92 10.81 3.05
N TYR A 29 -5.50 11.81 2.27
CA TYR A 29 -4.36 11.66 1.37
C TYR A 29 -3.06 11.40 2.14
N THR A 30 -2.80 12.22 3.15
CA THR A 30 -1.58 12.10 3.95
C THR A 30 -1.53 10.79 4.74
N ALA A 31 -2.64 10.38 5.37
CA ALA A 31 -2.70 9.14 6.14
C ALA A 31 -2.47 7.90 5.27
N LEU A 32 -3.17 7.79 4.13
CA LEU A 32 -3.04 6.63 3.24
C LEU A 32 -1.65 6.54 2.60
N THR A 33 -1.07 7.66 2.18
CA THR A 33 0.27 7.67 1.62
C THR A 33 1.35 7.39 2.66
N ALA A 34 1.17 7.80 3.92
CA ALA A 34 2.07 7.41 5.00
C ALA A 34 2.07 5.89 5.24
N VAL A 35 0.89 5.28 5.28
CA VAL A 35 0.76 3.81 5.40
C VAL A 35 1.38 3.11 4.20
N ALA A 36 1.11 3.56 2.98
CA ALA A 36 1.71 2.98 1.78
C ALA A 36 3.24 3.08 1.78
N THR A 37 3.77 4.24 2.19
CA THR A 37 5.22 4.46 2.33
C THR A 37 5.84 3.48 3.31
N PHE A 38 5.20 3.25 4.46
CA PHE A 38 5.68 2.28 5.44
C PHE A 38 5.81 0.86 4.85
N PHE A 39 4.79 0.38 4.14
CA PHE A 39 4.82 -0.96 3.52
C PHE A 39 5.88 -1.09 2.41
N VAL A 40 6.06 -0.04 1.61
CA VAL A 40 7.07 -0.02 0.54
C VAL A 40 8.48 -0.02 1.12
N LEU A 41 8.74 0.81 2.14
CA LEU A 41 10.04 0.83 2.81
C LEU A 41 10.34 -0.51 3.49
N LEU A 42 9.35 -1.11 4.14
CA LEU A 42 9.48 -2.44 4.74
C LEU A 42 9.83 -3.50 3.69
N ARG A 43 9.18 -3.43 2.52
CA ARG A 43 9.47 -4.32 1.40
C ARG A 43 10.90 -4.13 0.89
N LEU A 44 11.31 -2.90 0.64
CA LEU A 44 12.65 -2.59 0.16
C LEU A 44 13.71 -3.04 1.17
N TYR A 45 13.50 -2.78 2.46
CA TYR A 45 14.38 -3.26 3.53
C TYR A 45 14.52 -4.78 3.50
N THR A 46 13.40 -5.49 3.36
CA THR A 46 13.39 -6.96 3.24
C THR A 46 14.19 -7.44 2.05
N ARG A 47 13.99 -6.81 0.89
CA ARG A 47 14.61 -7.26 -0.36
C ARG A 47 16.10 -6.95 -0.43
N LEU A 48 16.50 -5.81 0.10
CA LEU A 48 17.89 -5.35 0.15
C LEU A 48 18.69 -6.07 1.22
N TYR A 49 18.19 -6.13 2.46
CA TYR A 49 19.00 -6.56 3.60
C TYR A 49 18.74 -8.00 4.03
N LEU A 50 17.51 -8.51 3.92
CA LEU A 50 17.17 -9.85 4.41
C LEU A 50 17.32 -10.92 3.33
N THR A 51 16.84 -10.65 2.11
CA THR A 51 16.91 -11.64 1.02
C THR A 51 18.00 -11.35 -0.01
N ASN A 52 18.54 -10.13 -0.02
CA ASN A 52 19.52 -9.62 -0.99
C ASN A 52 19.18 -9.98 -2.46
N ASN A 53 17.93 -9.73 -2.85
CA ASN A 53 17.37 -10.28 -4.08
C ASN A 53 16.32 -9.34 -4.69
N LEU A 54 16.80 -8.20 -5.18
CA LEU A 54 16.00 -7.22 -5.89
C LEU A 54 15.50 -7.78 -7.23
N GLY A 55 14.20 -7.65 -7.46
CA GLY A 55 13.58 -7.95 -8.74
C GLY A 55 13.04 -6.71 -9.45
N TRP A 56 12.67 -6.89 -10.72
CA TRP A 56 11.94 -5.86 -11.47
C TRP A 56 10.61 -5.49 -10.83
N ASP A 57 10.00 -6.41 -10.08
CA ASP A 57 8.79 -6.14 -9.30
C ASP A 57 9.03 -5.08 -8.20
N ASP A 58 10.22 -5.07 -7.58
CA ASP A 58 10.59 -4.07 -6.56
C ASP A 58 10.79 -2.67 -7.17
N ALA A 59 11.42 -2.60 -8.35
CA ALA A 59 11.57 -1.32 -9.06
C ALA A 59 10.20 -0.75 -9.49
N LEU A 60 9.32 -1.59 -10.03
CA LEU A 60 7.99 -1.17 -10.48
C LEU A 60 7.09 -0.72 -9.33
N VAL A 61 7.11 -1.39 -8.17
CA VAL A 61 6.31 -0.95 -7.00
C VAL A 61 6.85 0.36 -6.43
N PHE A 62 8.17 0.56 -6.44
CA PHE A 62 8.78 1.82 -6.02
C PHE A 62 8.40 2.96 -6.95
N LEU A 63 8.40 2.74 -8.27
CA LEU A 63 7.87 3.71 -9.24
C LEU A 63 6.38 3.99 -9.02
N GLY A 64 5.58 2.96 -8.70
CA GLY A 64 4.18 3.14 -8.32
C GLY A 64 4.01 3.98 -7.05
N TRP A 65 4.89 3.82 -6.07
CA TRP A 65 4.91 4.66 -4.86
C TRP A 65 5.29 6.11 -5.20
N ILE A 66 6.26 6.35 -6.08
CA ILE A 66 6.55 7.70 -6.61
C ILE A 66 5.32 8.29 -7.31
N GLY A 67 4.54 7.48 -8.03
CA GLY A 67 3.26 7.88 -8.59
C GLY A 67 2.26 8.33 -7.52
N CYS A 68 2.16 7.60 -6.41
CA CYS A 68 1.31 7.98 -5.27
C CYS A 68 1.76 9.29 -4.63
N THR A 69 3.07 9.52 -4.48
CA THR A 69 3.60 10.78 -3.92
C THR A 69 3.43 11.95 -4.89
N ALA A 70 3.57 11.73 -6.20
CA ALA A 70 3.25 12.73 -7.22
C ALA A 70 1.77 13.09 -7.21
N TRP A 71 0.88 12.09 -7.08
CA TRP A 71 -0.56 12.29 -7.00
C TRP A 71 -0.94 13.21 -5.84
N ILE A 72 -0.49 12.91 -4.61
CA ILE A 72 -0.77 13.77 -3.45
C ILE A 72 -0.18 15.16 -3.63
N ALA A 73 1.04 15.30 -4.16
CA ALA A 73 1.67 16.61 -4.37
C ALA A 73 0.86 17.49 -5.32
N ILE A 74 0.39 16.93 -6.44
CA ILE A 74 -0.41 17.66 -7.42
C ILE A 74 -1.80 17.98 -6.85
N CYS A 75 -2.46 17.01 -6.19
CA CYS A 75 -3.76 17.25 -5.56
C CYS A 75 -3.69 18.34 -4.48
N MET A 76 -2.66 18.33 -3.63
CA MET A 76 -2.45 19.36 -2.61
C MET A 76 -2.21 20.74 -3.22
N SER A 77 -1.49 20.80 -4.35
CA SER A 77 -1.32 22.04 -5.12
C SER A 77 -2.65 22.52 -5.71
N ALA A 78 -3.47 21.60 -6.22
CA ALA A 78 -4.77 21.91 -6.81
C ALA A 78 -5.78 22.48 -5.80
N LEU A 79 -5.67 22.15 -4.50
CA LEU A 79 -6.53 22.73 -3.44
C LEU A 79 -6.47 24.26 -3.41
N GLN A 80 -5.31 24.86 -3.74
CA GLN A 80 -5.13 26.31 -3.77
C GLN A 80 -5.84 26.98 -4.95
N TYR A 81 -6.20 26.20 -5.97
CA TYR A 81 -6.80 26.66 -7.22
C TYR A 81 -8.28 26.23 -7.36
N GLY A 82 -8.93 25.90 -6.24
CA GLY A 82 -10.37 25.60 -6.21
C GLY A 82 -10.72 24.12 -6.19
N PHE A 83 -9.74 23.20 -6.14
CA PHE A 83 -10.05 21.76 -6.02
C PHE A 83 -10.73 21.46 -4.68
N GLY A 84 -11.94 20.90 -4.72
CA GLY A 84 -12.77 20.66 -3.54
C GLY A 84 -13.57 21.88 -3.05
N GLN A 85 -13.50 22.99 -3.78
CA GLN A 85 -14.44 24.11 -3.65
C GLN A 85 -15.52 24.01 -4.71
N HIS A 86 -16.69 24.56 -4.41
CA HIS A 86 -17.74 24.70 -5.40
C HIS A 86 -17.30 25.68 -6.50
N ILE A 87 -17.61 25.39 -7.75
CA ILE A 87 -17.12 26.15 -8.92
C ILE A 87 -17.51 27.64 -8.90
N TRP A 88 -18.63 28.00 -8.26
CA TRP A 88 -19.06 29.39 -8.06
C TRP A 88 -18.24 30.16 -6.99
N ASN A 89 -17.39 29.46 -6.25
CA ASN A 89 -16.41 30.02 -5.32
C ASN A 89 -14.98 30.02 -5.90
N VAL A 90 -14.80 29.61 -7.16
CA VAL A 90 -13.50 29.56 -7.83
C VAL A 90 -13.41 30.70 -8.84
N THR A 91 -12.34 31.48 -8.80
CA THR A 91 -12.15 32.56 -9.79
C THR A 91 -11.72 32.00 -11.16
N PRO A 92 -12.03 32.66 -12.28
CA PRO A 92 -11.59 32.21 -13.61
C PRO A 92 -10.07 32.02 -13.74
N ALA A 93 -9.28 32.86 -13.08
CA ALA A 93 -7.82 32.75 -13.07
C ALA A 93 -7.34 31.48 -12.34
N GLN A 94 -7.94 31.16 -11.18
CA GLN A 94 -7.66 29.91 -10.47
C GLN A 94 -8.09 28.70 -11.29
N PHE A 95 -9.26 28.77 -11.93
CA PHE A 95 -9.80 27.68 -12.74
C PHE A 95 -8.88 27.34 -13.93
N ALA A 96 -8.28 28.34 -14.58
CA ALA A 96 -7.32 28.11 -15.66
C ALA A 96 -6.06 27.35 -15.19
N VAL A 97 -5.57 27.61 -13.99
CA VAL A 97 -4.44 26.86 -13.39
C VAL A 97 -4.90 25.46 -12.97
N TYR A 98 -6.09 25.34 -12.39
CA TYR A 98 -6.69 24.06 -12.04
C TYR A 98 -6.78 23.12 -13.24
N LEU A 99 -7.22 23.58 -14.41
CA LEU A 99 -7.29 22.75 -15.62
C LEU A 99 -5.92 22.18 -16.04
N LYS A 100 -4.84 22.96 -15.87
CA LYS A 100 -3.47 22.47 -16.13
C LYS A 100 -3.06 21.37 -15.15
N LEU A 101 -3.36 21.56 -13.86
CA LEU A 101 -3.08 20.57 -12.82
C LEU A 101 -3.93 19.31 -13.03
N LEU A 102 -5.17 19.45 -13.49
CA LEU A 102 -6.08 18.34 -13.78
C LEU A 102 -5.50 17.39 -14.85
N THR A 103 -4.83 17.91 -15.88
CA THR A 103 -4.11 17.06 -16.84
C THR A 103 -3.03 16.23 -16.16
N GLY A 104 -2.26 16.82 -15.25
CA GLY A 104 -1.24 16.12 -14.46
C GLY A 104 -1.83 15.04 -13.55
N ILE A 105 -2.93 15.36 -12.86
CA ILE A 105 -3.72 14.43 -12.04
C ILE A 105 -4.14 13.21 -12.87
N SER A 106 -4.72 13.44 -14.05
CA SER A 106 -5.17 12.36 -14.95
C SER A 106 -4.02 11.45 -15.39
N ILE A 107 -2.88 12.02 -15.81
CA ILE A 107 -1.72 11.22 -16.27
C ILE A 107 -1.16 10.38 -15.11
N VAL A 108 -0.97 10.97 -13.94
CA VAL A 108 -0.45 10.23 -12.78
C VAL A 108 -1.41 9.11 -12.38
N TYR A 109 -2.72 9.36 -12.44
CA TYR A 109 -3.75 8.36 -12.16
C TYR A 109 -3.79 7.21 -13.17
N VAL A 110 -3.44 7.45 -14.43
CA VAL A 110 -3.32 6.39 -15.45
C VAL A 110 -2.15 5.45 -15.11
N TRP A 111 -0.99 6.02 -14.81
CA TRP A 111 0.24 5.23 -14.69
C TRP A 111 0.46 4.60 -13.31
N THR A 112 0.04 5.25 -12.23
CA THR A 112 0.24 4.74 -10.87
C THR A 112 -0.37 3.34 -10.64
N PRO A 113 -1.66 3.09 -10.95
CA PRO A 113 -2.24 1.76 -10.78
C PRO A 113 -1.65 0.77 -11.79
N ALA A 114 -1.34 1.21 -13.02
CA ALA A 114 -0.66 0.38 -14.01
C ALA A 114 0.68 -0.15 -13.48
N LEU A 115 1.52 0.72 -12.90
CA LEU A 115 2.81 0.32 -12.31
C LEU A 115 2.65 -0.69 -11.16
N SER A 116 1.66 -0.50 -10.28
CA SER A 116 1.37 -1.47 -9.21
C SER A 116 0.95 -2.85 -9.75
N LYS A 117 0.17 -2.88 -10.84
CA LYS A 117 -0.26 -4.11 -11.52
C LYS A 117 0.89 -4.80 -12.24
N LEU A 118 1.74 -4.03 -12.94
CA LEU A 118 2.91 -4.55 -13.64
C LEU A 118 3.94 -5.11 -12.64
N SER A 119 4.11 -4.47 -11.48
CA SER A 119 4.92 -5.02 -10.38
C SER A 119 4.36 -6.36 -9.90
N LEU A 120 3.05 -6.46 -9.68
CA LEU A 120 2.40 -7.69 -9.25
C LEU A 120 2.53 -8.81 -10.30
N LEU A 121 2.36 -8.49 -11.58
CA LEU A 121 2.57 -9.41 -12.69
C LEU A 121 4.03 -9.88 -12.79
N ALA A 122 5.01 -8.99 -12.59
CA ALA A 122 6.42 -9.35 -12.55
C ALA A 122 6.72 -10.31 -11.38
N LEU A 123 6.11 -10.08 -10.22
CA LEU A 123 6.20 -10.98 -9.07
C LEU A 123 5.57 -12.35 -9.38
N TYR A 124 4.40 -12.38 -10.04
CA TYR A 124 3.76 -13.63 -10.46
C TYR A 124 4.58 -14.40 -11.49
N TYR A 125 5.19 -13.72 -12.46
CA TYR A 125 6.08 -14.34 -13.43
C TYR A 125 7.25 -15.07 -12.75
N ARG A 126 7.78 -14.47 -11.68
CA ARG A 126 8.87 -15.03 -10.88
C ARG A 126 8.44 -16.25 -10.05
N ILE A 127 7.23 -16.22 -9.49
CA ILE A 127 6.72 -17.26 -8.59
C ILE A 127 6.16 -18.46 -9.37
N LEU A 128 5.44 -18.20 -10.46
CA LEU A 128 4.72 -19.23 -11.21
C LEU A 128 5.65 -19.89 -12.25
N PRO A 129 5.90 -21.20 -12.14
CA PRO A 129 6.77 -21.91 -13.08
C PRO A 129 6.04 -22.40 -14.33
N ASP A 130 4.71 -22.42 -14.33
CA ASP A 130 3.92 -23.04 -15.39
C ASP A 130 3.80 -22.15 -16.64
N LYS A 131 3.94 -22.79 -17.82
CA LYS A 131 3.87 -22.11 -19.12
C LYS A 131 2.56 -21.37 -19.39
N PRO A 132 1.36 -21.92 -19.12
CA PRO A 132 0.10 -21.22 -19.43
C PRO A 132 -0.09 -19.96 -18.57
N SER A 133 0.26 -19.97 -17.28
CA SER A 133 0.14 -18.76 -16.45
C SER A 133 1.18 -17.72 -16.82
N ARG A 134 2.39 -18.12 -17.21
CA ARG A 134 3.38 -17.18 -17.76
C ARG A 134 2.91 -16.52 -19.05
N ALA A 135 2.25 -17.26 -19.94
CA ALA A 135 1.61 -16.68 -21.12
C ALA A 135 0.51 -15.67 -20.72
N GLY A 136 -0.34 -16.02 -19.75
CA GLY A 136 -1.35 -15.11 -19.20
C GLY A 136 -0.76 -13.82 -18.62
N VAL A 137 0.36 -13.93 -17.89
CA VAL A 137 1.08 -12.78 -17.35
C VAL A 137 1.60 -11.87 -18.47
N HIS A 138 2.21 -12.42 -19.53
CA HIS A 138 2.68 -11.61 -20.66
C HIS A 138 1.53 -10.93 -21.40
N ILE A 139 0.42 -11.63 -21.63
CA ILE A 139 -0.77 -11.06 -22.27
C ILE A 139 -1.29 -9.89 -21.44
N LEU A 140 -1.48 -10.07 -20.13
CA LEU A 140 -1.94 -9.00 -19.23
C LEU A 140 -0.96 -7.82 -19.19
N PHE A 141 0.35 -8.09 -19.19
CA PHE A 141 1.37 -7.06 -19.21
C PHE A 141 1.25 -6.17 -20.47
N VAL A 142 1.13 -6.79 -21.65
CA VAL A 142 0.98 -6.07 -22.93
C VAL A 142 -0.35 -5.33 -22.99
N VAL A 143 -1.45 -5.95 -22.54
CA VAL A 143 -2.78 -5.32 -22.51
C VAL A 143 -2.76 -4.07 -21.62
N ILE A 144 -2.20 -4.18 -20.41
CA ILE A 144 -2.12 -3.06 -19.45
C ILE A 144 -1.30 -1.91 -20.02
N LEU A 145 -0.13 -2.18 -20.59
CA LEU A 145 0.66 -1.13 -21.22
C LEU A 145 -0.07 -0.51 -22.42
N GLY A 146 -0.67 -1.34 -23.27
CA GLY A 146 -1.33 -0.90 -24.49
C GLY A 146 -2.47 0.08 -24.23
N TYR A 147 -3.41 -0.26 -23.35
CA TYR A 147 -4.54 0.64 -23.09
C TYR A 147 -4.12 1.90 -22.31
N ASN A 148 -3.18 1.81 -21.36
CA ASN A 148 -2.71 2.99 -20.63
C ASN A 148 -1.94 3.95 -21.52
N LEU A 149 -1.13 3.45 -22.46
CA LEU A 149 -0.50 4.25 -23.51
C LEU A 149 -1.56 4.92 -24.40
N GLY A 150 -2.55 4.17 -24.87
CA GLY A 150 -3.64 4.69 -25.67
C GLY A 150 -4.39 5.83 -24.97
N VAL A 151 -4.79 5.62 -23.72
CA VAL A 151 -5.46 6.65 -22.90
C VAL A 151 -4.58 7.87 -22.70
N THR A 152 -3.27 7.69 -22.45
CA THR A 152 -2.33 8.81 -22.29
C THR A 152 -2.24 9.65 -23.57
N ILE A 153 -2.11 9.00 -24.73
CA ILE A 153 -2.07 9.68 -26.04
C ILE A 153 -3.37 10.47 -26.26
N THR A 154 -4.51 9.87 -25.92
CA THR A 154 -5.84 10.48 -26.07
C THR A 154 -6.02 11.70 -25.17
N ILE A 155 -5.59 11.64 -23.91
CA ILE A 155 -5.67 12.76 -22.94
C ILE A 155 -4.76 13.93 -23.35
N VAL A 156 -3.54 13.64 -23.83
CA VAL A 156 -2.56 14.68 -24.19
C VAL A 156 -2.87 15.30 -25.57
N GLY A 157 -3.41 14.52 -26.50
CA GLY A 157 -3.73 14.92 -27.87
C GLY A 157 -5.18 15.37 -28.06
N PRO A 158 -6.04 14.51 -28.64
CA PRO A 158 -7.37 14.89 -29.12
C PRO A 158 -8.34 15.31 -28.00
N CYS A 159 -8.34 14.63 -26.84
CA CYS A 159 -9.25 14.95 -25.73
C CYS A 159 -8.64 15.94 -24.72
N ASN A 160 -7.64 16.73 -25.12
CA ASN A 160 -6.98 17.68 -24.23
C ASN A 160 -7.89 18.87 -23.92
N LEU A 161 -8.36 18.96 -22.67
CA LEU A 161 -9.23 20.04 -22.16
C LEU A 161 -8.62 21.45 -22.30
N LEU A 162 -7.30 21.58 -22.46
CA LEU A 162 -6.64 22.87 -22.67
C LEU A 162 -6.76 23.36 -24.12
N LYS A 163 -7.02 22.46 -25.07
CA LYS A 163 -7.05 22.76 -26.52
C LYS A 163 -8.45 22.62 -27.12
N HIS A 164 -9.23 21.67 -26.62
CA HIS A 164 -10.57 21.38 -27.11
C HIS A 164 -11.56 21.49 -25.96
N SER A 165 -12.66 22.20 -26.21
CA SER A 165 -13.69 22.47 -25.21
C SER A 165 -14.76 21.37 -25.12
N ASP A 166 -14.61 20.26 -25.86
CA ASP A 166 -15.59 19.18 -25.87
C ASP A 166 -15.29 18.15 -24.75
N PRO A 167 -16.11 18.10 -23.69
CA PRO A 167 -15.87 17.20 -22.56
C PRO A 167 -16.23 15.73 -22.86
N THR A 168 -16.97 15.46 -23.95
CA THR A 168 -17.48 14.11 -24.28
C THR A 168 -16.34 13.12 -24.53
N CYS A 169 -15.34 13.54 -25.32
CA CYS A 169 -14.13 12.77 -25.66
C CYS A 169 -13.41 12.25 -24.41
N LEU A 170 -13.19 13.12 -23.42
CA LEU A 170 -12.49 12.77 -22.20
C LEU A 170 -13.33 11.83 -21.32
N MET A 171 -14.64 12.04 -21.28
CA MET A 171 -15.56 11.22 -20.50
C MET A 171 -15.61 9.78 -21.00
N ASP A 172 -15.77 9.58 -22.30
CA ASP A 172 -15.80 8.24 -22.90
C ASP A 172 -14.47 7.51 -22.71
N THR A 173 -13.36 8.25 -22.84
CA THR A 173 -12.01 7.72 -22.59
C THR A 173 -11.84 7.27 -21.13
N ASN A 174 -12.29 8.08 -20.17
CA ASN A 174 -12.22 7.76 -18.74
C ASN A 174 -13.11 6.56 -18.38
N LEU A 175 -14.28 6.44 -18.99
CA LEU A 175 -15.19 5.32 -18.79
C LEU A 175 -14.56 4.01 -19.31
N ALA A 176 -14.03 4.03 -20.53
CA ALA A 176 -13.34 2.88 -21.12
C ALA A 176 -12.13 2.46 -20.28
N MET A 177 -11.31 3.42 -19.84
CA MET A 177 -10.18 3.18 -18.95
C MET A 177 -10.64 2.53 -17.64
N ALA A 178 -11.69 3.04 -17.00
CA ALA A 178 -12.16 2.52 -15.72
C ALA A 178 -12.67 1.06 -15.84
N ILE A 179 -13.37 0.73 -16.92
CA ILE A 179 -13.83 -0.64 -17.20
C ILE A 179 -12.63 -1.58 -17.40
N LEU A 180 -11.66 -1.20 -18.25
CA LEU A 180 -10.45 -1.99 -18.48
C LEU A 180 -9.61 -2.16 -17.21
N ASN A 181 -9.55 -1.12 -16.37
CA ASN A 181 -8.86 -1.18 -15.09
C ASN A 181 -9.47 -2.26 -14.19
N ILE A 182 -10.80 -2.28 -14.03
CA ILE A 182 -11.52 -3.28 -13.23
C ILE A 182 -11.35 -4.69 -13.82
N ILE A 183 -11.50 -4.86 -15.13
CA ILE A 183 -11.33 -6.16 -15.80
C ILE A 183 -9.92 -6.70 -15.54
N THR A 184 -8.89 -5.86 -15.69
CA THR A 184 -7.52 -6.29 -15.45
C THR A 184 -7.24 -6.62 -13.98
N ASP A 185 -7.87 -5.94 -13.03
CA ASP A 185 -7.77 -6.31 -11.60
C ASP A 185 -8.36 -7.69 -11.32
N VAL A 186 -9.54 -7.99 -11.86
CA VAL A 186 -10.16 -9.31 -11.73
C VAL A 186 -9.27 -10.39 -12.34
N CYS A 187 -8.74 -10.17 -13.54
CA CYS A 187 -7.86 -11.13 -14.21
C CYS A 187 -6.57 -11.40 -13.40
N ILE A 188 -5.96 -10.36 -12.84
CA ILE A 188 -4.74 -10.49 -12.01
C ILE A 188 -5.02 -11.28 -10.74
N ILE A 189 -6.18 -11.09 -10.10
CA ILE A 189 -6.58 -11.85 -8.91
C ILE A 189 -6.83 -13.32 -9.26
N VAL A 190 -7.55 -13.61 -10.35
CA VAL A 190 -7.91 -14.98 -10.73
C VAL A 190 -6.69 -15.82 -11.12
N LEU A 191 -5.68 -15.21 -11.73
CA LEU A 191 -4.51 -15.89 -12.29
C LEU A 191 -3.78 -16.81 -11.28
N PRO A 192 -3.32 -16.34 -10.11
CA PRO A 192 -2.69 -17.22 -9.11
C PRO A 192 -3.71 -18.06 -8.33
N ALA A 193 -4.98 -17.66 -8.23
CA ALA A 193 -5.99 -18.34 -7.41
C ALA A 193 -6.18 -19.80 -7.85
N GLN A 194 -6.25 -20.03 -9.16
CA GLN A 194 -6.47 -21.37 -9.72
C GLN A 194 -5.32 -22.34 -9.41
N ILE A 195 -4.09 -21.83 -9.32
CA ILE A 195 -2.89 -22.62 -9.00
C ILE A 195 -2.79 -22.85 -7.49
N LEU A 196 -3.04 -21.79 -6.70
CA LEU A 196 -2.96 -21.85 -5.25
C LEU A 196 -3.98 -22.81 -4.63
N LEU A 197 -5.14 -22.99 -5.27
CA LEU A 197 -6.12 -23.99 -4.82
C LEU A 197 -5.64 -25.44 -4.99
N LYS A 198 -4.70 -25.70 -5.89
CA LYS A 198 -4.16 -27.04 -6.17
C LYS A 198 -2.91 -27.36 -5.35
N LEU A 199 -2.27 -26.35 -4.75
CA LEU A 199 -1.00 -26.51 -4.04
C LEU A 199 -1.22 -26.74 -2.55
N GLN A 200 -0.72 -27.87 -2.01
CA GLN A 200 -0.81 -28.18 -0.58
C GLN A 200 0.19 -27.35 0.23
N MET A 201 -0.18 -26.11 0.55
CA MET A 201 0.61 -25.22 1.40
C MET A 201 0.23 -25.35 2.88
N ASP A 202 1.20 -25.09 3.75
CA ASP A 202 0.98 -25.01 5.20
C ASP A 202 -0.06 -23.92 5.52
N ARG A 203 -0.95 -24.19 6.50
CA ARG A 203 -2.14 -23.35 6.78
C ARG A 203 -1.79 -21.88 7.01
N LYS A 204 -0.60 -21.61 7.54
CA LYS A 204 -0.10 -20.26 7.84
C LYS A 204 0.23 -19.46 6.59
N GLN A 205 0.83 -20.08 5.57
CA GLN A 205 1.11 -19.41 4.30
C GLN A 205 -0.18 -19.15 3.52
N LYS A 206 -1.16 -20.05 3.65
CA LYS A 206 -2.50 -19.88 3.08
C LYS A 206 -3.23 -18.66 3.64
N TRP A 207 -3.08 -18.38 4.93
CA TRP A 207 -3.62 -17.15 5.56
C TRP A 207 -2.98 -15.88 5.03
N LEU A 208 -1.65 -15.82 4.91
CA LEU A 208 -0.97 -14.62 4.40
C LEU A 208 -1.42 -14.29 2.97
N ILE A 209 -1.49 -15.31 2.12
CA ILE A 209 -1.98 -15.19 0.74
C ILE A 209 -3.45 -14.75 0.75
N GLY A 210 -4.29 -15.38 1.59
CA GLY A 210 -5.70 -15.02 1.73
C GLY A 210 -5.92 -13.54 2.09
N ILE A 211 -5.12 -12.98 3.00
CA ILE A 211 -5.19 -11.56 3.37
C ILE A 211 -4.89 -10.68 2.16
N THR A 212 -3.83 -10.97 1.39
CA THR A 212 -3.51 -10.20 0.18
C THR A 212 -4.59 -10.28 -0.90
N PHE A 213 -5.29 -11.41 -1.02
CA PHE A 213 -6.45 -11.54 -1.89
C PHE A 213 -7.62 -10.66 -1.44
N VAL A 214 -7.87 -10.58 -0.13
CA VAL A 214 -8.91 -9.71 0.45
C VAL A 214 -8.57 -8.23 0.26
N VAL A 215 -7.31 -7.84 0.47
CA VAL A 215 -6.87 -6.47 0.22
C VAL A 215 -7.00 -6.13 -1.27
N GLY A 216 -6.59 -7.05 -2.15
CA GLY A 216 -6.72 -6.90 -3.60
C GLY A 216 -8.17 -6.80 -4.08
N SER A 217 -9.10 -7.58 -3.52
CA SER A 217 -10.53 -7.45 -3.83
C SER A 217 -11.12 -6.13 -3.32
N GLY A 218 -10.61 -5.60 -2.21
CA GLY A 218 -10.93 -4.27 -1.71
C GLY A 218 -10.64 -3.16 -2.72
N VAL A 219 -9.52 -3.26 -3.47
CA VAL A 219 -9.18 -2.29 -4.54
C VAL A 219 -10.27 -2.26 -5.60
N ILE A 220 -10.77 -3.43 -6.04
CA ILE A 220 -11.85 -3.53 -7.04
C ILE A 220 -13.12 -2.83 -6.55
N ILE A 221 -13.48 -3.04 -5.28
CA ILE A 221 -14.67 -2.39 -4.69
C ILE A 221 -14.50 -0.87 -4.69
N ILE A 222 -13.32 -0.36 -4.32
CA ILE A 222 -13.01 1.08 -4.35
C ILE A 222 -13.14 1.62 -5.79
N SER A 223 -12.62 0.91 -6.79
CA SER A 223 -12.72 1.30 -8.20
C SER A 223 -14.17 1.35 -8.69
N ILE A 224 -15.02 0.42 -8.25
CA ILE A 224 -16.46 0.41 -8.56
C ILE A 224 -17.17 1.59 -7.90
N VAL A 225 -16.90 1.87 -6.62
CA VAL A 225 -17.50 3.02 -5.94
C VAL A 225 -17.09 4.33 -6.63
N ARG A 226 -15.82 4.43 -7.03
CA ARG A 226 -15.31 5.59 -7.79
C ARG A 226 -16.07 5.79 -9.09
N ILE A 227 -16.25 4.74 -9.91
CA ILE A 227 -16.91 4.88 -11.21
C ILE A 227 -18.39 5.25 -11.06
N ILE A 228 -19.10 4.70 -10.06
CA ILE A 228 -20.48 5.08 -9.74
C ILE A 228 -20.55 6.56 -9.36
N TYR A 229 -19.61 7.02 -8.55
CA TYR A 229 -19.56 8.43 -8.14
C TYR A 229 -19.29 9.35 -9.33
N VAL A 230 -18.31 9.03 -10.17
CA VAL A 230 -17.98 9.81 -11.37
C VAL A 230 -19.18 9.85 -12.31
N TYR A 231 -19.81 8.71 -12.58
CA TYR A 231 -20.97 8.62 -13.47
C TYR A 231 -22.17 9.42 -12.96
N LYS A 232 -22.40 9.44 -11.64
CA LYS A 232 -23.51 10.18 -11.04
C LYS A 232 -23.43 11.69 -11.27
N TYR A 233 -22.21 12.24 -11.32
CA TYR A 233 -21.97 13.69 -11.47
C TYR A 233 -21.45 14.06 -12.86
N VAL A 234 -21.62 13.17 -13.83
CA VAL A 234 -21.43 13.49 -15.23
C VAL A 234 -22.37 14.62 -15.63
N GLY A 235 -21.82 15.68 -16.22
CA GLY A 235 -22.59 16.83 -16.70
C GLY A 235 -23.01 17.82 -15.62
N ASP A 236 -22.66 17.57 -14.35
CA ASP A 236 -22.88 18.55 -13.29
C ASP A 236 -21.93 19.74 -13.48
N PRO A 237 -22.42 20.99 -13.43
CA PRO A 237 -21.56 22.17 -13.58
C PRO A 237 -20.51 22.29 -12.47
N ASP A 238 -20.71 21.67 -11.31
CA ASP A 238 -19.82 21.77 -10.15
C ASP A 238 -18.66 20.76 -10.16
N VAL A 239 -17.92 20.76 -11.27
CA VAL A 239 -16.84 19.80 -11.54
C VAL A 239 -15.73 19.85 -10.50
N THR A 240 -15.40 21.02 -9.94
CA THR A 240 -14.29 21.19 -8.99
C THR A 240 -14.55 20.51 -7.64
N TYR A 241 -15.81 20.47 -7.21
CA TYR A 241 -16.22 19.82 -5.97
C TYR A 241 -16.31 18.29 -6.15
N TYR A 242 -17.04 17.85 -7.18
CA TYR A 242 -17.27 16.41 -7.39
C TYR A 242 -16.00 15.68 -7.82
N GLN A 243 -15.11 16.31 -8.60
CA GLN A 243 -13.81 15.72 -8.94
C GLN A 243 -12.93 15.51 -7.70
N ALA A 244 -12.96 16.42 -6.74
CA ALA A 244 -12.21 16.27 -5.49
C ALA A 244 -12.76 15.15 -4.59
N ALA A 245 -14.08 15.01 -4.55
CA ALA A 245 -14.71 13.89 -3.86
C ALA A 245 -14.39 12.54 -4.54
N ALA A 246 -14.40 12.47 -5.87
CA ALA A 246 -13.96 11.29 -6.61
C ALA A 246 -12.48 10.95 -6.35
N ALA A 247 -11.63 11.97 -6.21
CA ALA A 247 -10.21 11.81 -5.92
C ALA A 247 -9.92 11.18 -4.55
N LEU A 248 -10.84 11.24 -3.58
CA LEU A 248 -10.72 10.46 -2.33
C LEU A 248 -10.65 8.95 -2.61
N PHE A 249 -11.54 8.47 -3.47
CA PHE A 249 -11.56 7.05 -3.86
C PHE A 249 -10.35 6.70 -4.72
N SER A 250 -9.92 7.58 -5.63
CA SER A 250 -8.68 7.40 -6.38
C SER A 250 -7.47 7.29 -5.44
N THR A 251 -7.33 8.16 -4.44
CA THR A 251 -6.21 8.07 -3.49
C THR A 251 -6.23 6.74 -2.73
N ALA A 252 -7.41 6.25 -2.33
CA ALA A 252 -7.54 4.95 -1.70
C ALA A 252 -7.12 3.81 -2.64
N GLU A 253 -7.60 3.80 -3.88
CA GLU A 253 -7.24 2.80 -4.90
C GLU A 253 -5.74 2.73 -5.16
N LEU A 254 -5.10 3.89 -5.39
CA LEU A 254 -3.66 3.95 -5.68
C LEU A 254 -2.81 3.43 -4.51
N ASN A 255 -3.08 3.92 -3.29
CA ASN A 255 -2.29 3.53 -2.12
C ASN A 255 -2.56 2.09 -1.70
N VAL A 256 -3.82 1.62 -1.71
CA VAL A 256 -4.16 0.24 -1.38
C VAL A 256 -3.58 -0.72 -2.42
N GLY A 257 -3.57 -0.36 -3.71
CA GLY A 257 -2.91 -1.15 -4.75
C GLY A 257 -1.41 -1.35 -4.48
N VAL A 258 -0.69 -0.27 -4.15
CA VAL A 258 0.74 -0.35 -3.78
C VAL A 258 0.96 -1.15 -2.49
N ILE A 259 0.11 -0.98 -1.48
CA ILE A 259 0.17 -1.75 -0.23
C ILE A 259 -0.02 -3.23 -0.53
N CYS A 260 -1.05 -3.60 -1.30
CA CYS A 260 -1.36 -4.97 -1.67
C CYS A 260 -0.17 -5.66 -2.34
N THR A 261 0.40 -5.04 -3.38
CA THR A 261 1.58 -5.56 -4.07
C THR A 261 2.78 -5.63 -3.15
N SER A 262 2.93 -4.68 -2.22
CA SER A 262 4.02 -4.68 -1.26
C SER A 262 3.92 -5.83 -0.26
N MET A 263 2.72 -6.11 0.25
CA MET A 263 2.43 -7.20 1.19
C MET A 263 2.76 -8.58 0.61
N ILE A 264 2.49 -8.82 -0.68
CA ILE A 264 2.76 -10.13 -1.31
C ILE A 264 4.27 -10.43 -1.33
N GLY A 265 5.12 -9.41 -1.50
CA GLY A 265 6.58 -9.58 -1.45
C GLY A 265 7.19 -9.68 -0.06
N LEU A 266 6.42 -9.39 1.00
CA LEU A 266 6.88 -9.42 2.38
C LEU A 266 6.82 -10.81 3.03
N LYS A 267 6.39 -11.86 2.30
CA LYS A 267 6.41 -13.24 2.81
C LYS A 267 7.75 -13.64 3.46
N PRO A 268 8.93 -13.38 2.85
CA PRO A 268 10.22 -13.71 3.47
C PRO A 268 10.49 -12.95 4.77
N PHE A 269 10.02 -11.70 4.89
CA PHE A 269 10.17 -10.89 6.11
C PHE A 269 9.43 -11.52 7.28
N VAL A 270 8.18 -11.95 7.05
CA VAL A 270 7.35 -12.59 8.07
C VAL A 270 8.01 -13.87 8.56
N ASP A 271 8.61 -14.65 7.65
CA ASP A 271 9.33 -15.87 8.00
C ASP A 271 10.61 -15.58 8.81
N THR A 272 11.38 -14.54 8.47
CA THR A 272 12.58 -14.16 9.23
C THR A 272 12.26 -13.56 10.60
N CYS A 273 11.32 -12.61 10.70
CA CYS A 273 10.88 -12.06 11.99
C CYS A 273 10.34 -13.15 12.91
N ARG A 274 9.63 -14.13 12.36
CA ARG A 274 9.16 -15.28 13.13
C ARG A 274 10.31 -16.15 13.63
N SER A 275 11.32 -16.41 12.80
CA SER A 275 12.53 -17.12 13.23
C SER A 275 13.21 -16.38 14.38
N PHE A 276 13.40 -15.07 14.24
CA PHE A 276 13.99 -14.23 15.28
C PHE A 276 13.17 -14.23 16.58
N ILE A 277 11.85 -14.07 16.51
CA ILE A 277 10.95 -14.13 17.68
C ILE A 277 11.02 -15.51 18.34
N HIS A 278 11.06 -16.60 17.55
CA HIS A 278 11.18 -17.94 18.10
C HIS A 278 12.53 -18.16 18.78
N THR A 279 13.63 -17.66 18.21
CA THR A 279 14.96 -17.72 18.82
C THR A 279 15.03 -16.89 20.09
N CYS A 280 14.48 -15.67 20.10
CA CYS A 280 14.38 -14.85 21.30
C CYS A 280 13.51 -15.51 22.37
N TRP A 281 12.37 -16.10 21.99
CA TRP A 281 11.49 -16.78 22.93
C TRP A 281 12.13 -18.07 23.48
N ALA A 282 12.85 -18.81 22.65
CA ALA A 282 13.64 -19.96 23.08
C ALA A 282 14.76 -19.54 24.06
N PHE A 283 15.45 -18.42 23.78
CA PHE A 283 16.47 -17.87 24.67
C PHE A 283 15.89 -17.39 26.01
N ILE A 284 14.74 -16.72 25.99
CA ILE A 284 14.03 -16.29 27.22
C ILE A 284 13.59 -17.51 28.04
N LYS A 285 13.07 -18.56 27.37
CA LYS A 285 12.65 -19.79 28.05
C LYS A 285 13.83 -20.56 28.64
N ASP A 286 14.97 -20.57 27.96
CA ASP A 286 16.21 -21.18 28.46
C ASP A 286 16.78 -20.40 29.66
N SER A 287 16.73 -19.06 29.63
CA SER A 287 17.15 -18.24 30.78
C SER A 287 16.26 -18.49 32.01
N GLN A 288 14.94 -18.61 31.83
CA GLN A 288 14.01 -18.93 32.92
C GLN A 288 14.23 -20.33 33.49
N ASN A 289 14.49 -21.34 32.65
CA ASN A 289 14.82 -22.68 33.12
C ASN A 289 16.15 -22.72 33.88
N SER A 290 17.14 -21.92 33.44
CA SER A 290 18.44 -21.82 34.10
C SER A 290 18.31 -21.18 35.50
N GLU A 291 17.58 -20.06 35.63
CA GLU A 291 17.27 -19.46 36.94
C GLU A 291 16.49 -20.41 37.86
N HIS A 292 15.50 -21.14 37.33
CA HIS A 292 14.71 -22.07 38.13
C HIS A 292 15.56 -23.25 38.64
N SER A 293 16.51 -23.74 37.83
CA SER A 293 17.42 -24.82 38.22
C SER A 293 18.45 -24.44 39.29
N LEU A 294 18.81 -23.15 39.36
CA LEU A 294 19.67 -22.61 40.41
C LEU A 294 18.89 -22.49 41.74
N LEU A 295 17.64 -22.03 41.68
CA LEU A 295 16.77 -21.91 42.86
C LEU A 295 16.32 -23.27 43.44
N THR A 296 16.28 -24.34 42.65
CA THR A 296 16.00 -25.70 43.14
C THR A 296 17.24 -26.46 43.63
N LYS A 297 18.45 -25.94 43.38
CA LYS A 297 19.69 -26.49 43.94
C LYS A 297 19.99 -25.99 45.36
N ASP A 298 19.28 -24.97 45.81
CA ASP A 298 19.22 -24.56 47.22
C ASP A 298 18.26 -25.49 47.99
N GLU A 299 18.50 -26.81 47.96
CA GLU A 299 18.04 -27.70 49.02
C GLU A 299 18.95 -27.45 50.25
N PRO A 300 18.40 -27.46 51.48
CA PRO A 300 19.14 -27.06 52.66
C PRO A 300 20.34 -27.98 52.83
N ILE A 301 21.50 -27.40 53.11
CA ILE A 301 22.68 -28.15 53.54
C ILE A 301 22.25 -28.98 54.75
N ASP A 302 22.14 -30.30 54.58
CA ASP A 302 21.90 -31.25 55.68
C ASP A 302 23.02 -31.06 56.71
N LEU A 303 22.66 -30.37 57.80
CA LEU A 303 23.46 -30.14 58.98
C LEU A 303 23.33 -31.35 59.91
N GLU A 304 23.65 -32.55 59.42
CA GLU A 304 23.81 -33.75 60.24
C GLU A 304 25.01 -34.55 59.71
N VAL A 305 25.77 -35.13 60.65
CA VAL A 305 27.07 -35.80 60.46
C VAL A 305 28.29 -34.87 60.54
N TYR A 306 28.58 -34.36 61.74
CA TYR A 306 29.94 -34.33 62.31
C TYR A 306 29.84 -34.10 63.83
N TYR A 307 29.38 -35.12 64.55
CA TYR A 307 29.71 -35.28 65.97
C TYR A 307 30.61 -36.50 66.09
N VAL A 308 31.66 -36.38 66.91
CA VAL A 308 32.75 -37.37 67.19
C VAL A 308 33.82 -37.35 66.07
N VAL A 309 34.94 -36.64 66.19
CA VAL A 309 36.01 -36.75 67.19
C VAL A 309 36.71 -35.40 67.33
N GLY A 310 36.76 -34.86 68.55
CA GLY A 310 37.47 -33.63 68.87
C GLY A 310 37.74 -33.55 70.36
N HIS A 311 38.56 -34.46 70.89
CA HIS A 311 39.18 -34.27 72.20
C HIS A 311 40.66 -33.98 71.99
N ASN A 312 41.02 -32.72 72.21
CA ASN A 312 42.39 -32.27 72.45
C ASN A 312 43.01 -33.06 73.60
N LYS A 313 44.30 -33.41 73.47
CA LYS A 313 45.32 -33.02 74.44
C LYS A 313 46.73 -33.17 73.89
N GLU A 314 47.47 -32.07 74.00
CA GLU A 314 48.93 -32.01 74.01
C GLU A 314 49.48 -33.01 75.03
N ASP A 315 50.62 -33.65 74.71
CA ASP A 315 51.79 -33.61 75.59
C ASP A 315 53.01 -34.33 74.97
N SER A 316 54.13 -33.59 74.95
CA SER A 316 55.52 -33.99 75.22
C SER A 316 56.10 -35.31 74.68
N GLY A 317 57.15 -35.18 73.86
CA GLY A 317 58.53 -35.52 74.27
C GLY A 317 59.01 -36.99 74.22
N LEU A 318 60.26 -37.12 73.73
CA LEU A 318 61.18 -38.28 73.83
C LEU A 318 60.75 -39.53 73.04
N GLY A 319 61.56 -40.18 72.21
CA GLY A 319 63.01 -40.24 72.04
C GLY A 319 63.37 -41.70 71.75
N VAL A 320 64.42 -41.93 70.94
CA VAL A 320 65.16 -43.22 70.83
C VAL A 320 64.35 -44.34 70.13
N ARG A 321 64.76 -44.96 69.02
CA ARG A 321 66.07 -45.42 68.55
C ARG A 321 65.98 -45.75 67.06
#